data_AF-A0A9X0UGK5-F1
#
_entry.id   AF-A0A9X0UGK5-F1
#
_cell.length_a   1.000
_cell.length_b   1.000
_cell.length_c   1.000
_cell.angle_alpha   90.00
_cell.angle_beta   90.00
_cell.angle_gamma   90.00
#
_symmetry.space_group_name_H-M   'P 1'
#
loop_
_entity.id
_entity.type
_entity.pdbx_description
1 polymer ?
#
loop_
_entity_poly.entity_id
_entity_poly.type
_entity_poly.pdbx_seq_one_letter_code
_entity_poly.pdbx_strand_id
1 'polypeptide(L)'
;MVETTPSPLGPDGSPDRILAEAVTTLHLVALRRQFDAIRKVFGEDPPHRAREALWVVLEVLLAHLRGERIALRDLVSRAEGLLSGPTLSRVVAEMERDGLLTSKAVPGEGRLRLLRPTEQTLRILASRAEAGFAEFAAIVHQTERCMIDARDPSVGADL
;
A
#
# COMPACT_ATOMS: atom_id res chain seq x y z
N MET A 1 41.59 -23.11 2.83
CA MET A 1 40.86 -22.04 3.53
C MET A 1 40.18 -21.22 2.45
N VAL A 2 38.87 -21.38 2.27
CA VAL A 2 38.09 -20.58 1.33
C VAL A 2 37.47 -19.46 2.15
N GLU A 3 37.87 -18.22 1.88
CA GLU A 3 37.22 -17.03 2.41
C GLU A 3 35.83 -16.93 1.76
N THR A 4 34.81 -17.27 2.53
CA THR A 4 33.42 -17.03 2.16
C THR A 4 33.14 -15.56 2.36
N THR A 5 33.15 -14.79 1.27
CA THR A 5 32.64 -13.42 1.26
C THR A 5 31.20 -13.41 1.76
N PRO A 6 30.83 -12.62 2.78
CA PRO A 6 29.46 -12.58 3.25
C PRO A 6 28.56 -12.00 2.16
N SER A 7 27.57 -12.79 1.74
CA SER A 7 26.51 -12.35 0.85
C SER A 7 25.75 -11.18 1.51
N PRO A 8 25.40 -10.09 0.78
CA PRO A 8 24.87 -8.86 1.38
C PRO A 8 23.40 -8.96 1.79
N LEU A 9 22.78 -10.14 1.72
CA LEU A 9 21.38 -10.36 2.03
C LEU A 9 21.28 -11.20 3.31
N GLY A 10 21.08 -10.50 4.43
CA GLY A 10 20.70 -11.13 5.68
C GLY A 10 19.36 -11.89 5.56
N PRO A 11 19.02 -12.73 6.56
CA PRO A 11 17.89 -13.68 6.52
C PRO A 11 16.49 -13.05 6.42
N ASP A 12 16.37 -11.72 6.29
CA ASP A 12 15.13 -10.95 6.34
C ASP A 12 14.71 -10.31 5.01
N GLY A 13 15.52 -10.45 3.95
CA GLY A 13 15.33 -9.79 2.65
C GLY A 13 14.82 -10.73 1.55
N SER A 14 13.87 -11.62 1.82
CA SER A 14 13.35 -12.50 0.78
C SER A 14 12.79 -11.68 -0.39
N PRO A 15 13.07 -12.06 -1.65
CA PRO A 15 12.60 -11.32 -2.82
C PRO A 15 11.08 -11.09 -2.79
N ASP A 16 10.33 -12.05 -2.26
CA ASP A 16 8.88 -11.97 -2.08
C ASP A 16 8.46 -10.83 -1.13
N ARG A 17 9.21 -10.60 -0.04
CA ARG A 17 8.94 -9.51 0.90
C ARG A 17 9.20 -8.15 0.26
N ILE A 18 10.29 -8.03 -0.51
CA ILE A 18 10.65 -6.80 -1.23
C ILE A 18 9.56 -6.47 -2.25
N LEU A 19 9.11 -7.46 -3.02
CA LEU A 19 8.02 -7.29 -3.98
C LEU A 19 6.71 -6.89 -3.30
N ALA A 20 6.35 -7.54 -2.19
CA ALA A 20 5.15 -7.21 -1.42
C ALA A 20 5.19 -5.77 -0.87
N GLU A 21 6.33 -5.32 -0.36
CA GLU A 21 6.51 -3.94 0.11
C GLU A 21 6.40 -2.93 -1.04
N ALA A 22 7.04 -3.22 -2.18
CA ALA A 22 6.99 -2.35 -3.35
C ALA A 22 5.56 -2.21 -3.89
N VAL A 23 4.84 -3.32 -4.06
CA VAL A 23 3.44 -3.34 -4.52
C VAL A 23 2.53 -2.57 -3.55
N THR A 24 2.69 -2.80 -2.24
CA THR A 24 1.90 -2.09 -1.22
C THR A 24 2.15 -0.58 -1.27
N THR A 25 3.42 -0.17 -1.39
CA THR A 25 3.82 1.24 -1.49
C THR A 25 3.26 1.91 -2.74
N LEU A 26 3.36 1.25 -3.90
CA LEU A 26 2.83 1.76 -5.16
C LEU A 26 1.30 1.98 -5.10
N HIS A 27 0.57 1.02 -4.54
CA HIS A 27 -0.88 1.15 -4.37
C HIS A 27 -1.26 2.29 -3.41
N LEU A 28 -0.51 2.48 -2.32
CA LEU A 28 -0.74 3.61 -1.40
C LEU A 28 -0.55 4.96 -2.09
N VAL A 29 0.54 5.12 -2.86
CA VAL A 29 0.79 6.35 -3.62
C VAL A 29 -0.32 6.61 -4.65
N ALA A 30 -0.75 5.58 -5.37
CA ALA A 30 -1.83 5.69 -6.35
C ALA A 30 -3.15 6.08 -5.69
N LEU A 31 -3.52 5.43 -4.59
CA LEU A 31 -4.75 5.72 -3.85
C LEU A 31 -4.74 7.13 -3.26
N ARG A 32 -3.62 7.59 -2.71
CA ARG A 32 -3.51 8.94 -2.16
C ARG A 32 -3.78 10.01 -3.24
N ARG A 33 -3.21 9.83 -4.43
CA ARG A 33 -3.50 10.69 -5.60
C ARG A 33 -4.96 10.60 -6.04
N GLN A 34 -5.57 9.41 -5.99
CA GLN A 34 -6.99 9.26 -6.29
C GLN A 34 -7.87 9.99 -5.27
N PHE A 35 -7.61 9.85 -3.97
CA PHE A 35 -8.33 10.61 -2.92
C PHE A 35 -8.21 12.12 -3.12
N ASP A 36 -7.01 12.62 -3.42
CA ASP A 36 -6.81 14.04 -3.73
C ASP A 36 -7.61 14.48 -4.95
N ALA A 37 -7.61 13.70 -6.03
CA ALA A 37 -8.36 13.99 -7.24
C ALA A 37 -9.87 13.98 -6.99
N ILE A 38 -10.37 12.99 -6.26
CA ILE A 38 -11.77 12.88 -5.88
C ILE A 38 -12.19 14.07 -5.02
N ARG A 39 -11.41 14.44 -4.00
CA ARG A 39 -11.73 15.58 -3.14
C ARG A 39 -11.78 16.88 -3.92
N LYS A 40 -10.90 17.05 -4.92
CA LYS A 40 -10.96 18.18 -5.86
C LYS A 40 -12.24 18.20 -6.71
N VAL A 41 -12.80 17.04 -7.04
CA VAL A 41 -13.97 16.92 -7.92
C VAL A 41 -15.30 16.91 -7.15
N PHE A 42 -15.36 16.21 -6.02
CA PHE A 42 -16.59 15.90 -5.28
C PHE A 42 -16.69 16.60 -3.91
N GLY A 43 -15.66 17.35 -3.49
CA GLY A 43 -15.66 18.06 -2.21
C GLY A 43 -15.51 17.12 -1.00
N GLU A 44 -16.19 17.44 0.10
CA GLU A 44 -15.98 16.78 1.41
C GLU A 44 -16.75 15.46 1.61
N ASP A 45 -17.69 15.10 0.72
CA ASP A 45 -18.57 13.94 0.93
C ASP A 45 -18.55 12.92 -0.23
N PRO A 46 -17.39 12.28 -0.52
CA PRO A 46 -17.28 11.38 -1.65
C PRO A 46 -17.66 9.92 -1.29
N PRO A 47 -18.30 9.15 -2.20
CA PRO A 47 -18.90 7.85 -1.87
C PRO A 47 -17.89 6.68 -1.90
N HIS A 48 -17.06 6.46 -0.86
CA HIS A 48 -15.84 5.64 -1.04
C HIS A 48 -15.48 4.60 0.03
N ARG A 49 -16.42 3.94 0.70
CA ARG A 49 -16.11 2.90 1.71
C ARG A 49 -15.09 1.83 1.27
N ALA A 50 -15.18 1.34 0.03
CA ALA A 50 -14.24 0.35 -0.49
C ALA A 50 -12.80 0.89 -0.63
N ARG A 51 -12.62 2.18 -0.95
CA ARG A 51 -11.30 2.80 -1.07
C ARG A 51 -10.70 3.12 0.31
N GLU A 52 -11.55 3.51 1.26
CA GLU A 52 -11.15 3.72 2.65
C GLU A 52 -10.61 2.43 3.27
N ALA A 53 -11.36 1.32 3.10
CA ALA A 53 -10.95 0.01 3.57
C ALA A 53 -9.63 -0.43 2.92
N LEU A 54 -9.50 -0.28 1.60
CA LEU A 54 -8.27 -0.63 0.89
C LEU A 54 -7.07 0.18 1.40
N TRP A 55 -7.24 1.49 1.59
CA TRP A 55 -6.18 2.34 2.14
C TRP A 55 -5.75 1.90 3.54
N VAL A 56 -6.71 1.61 4.43
CA VAL A 56 -6.42 1.11 5.79
C VAL A 56 -5.69 -0.23 5.76
N VAL A 57 -6.11 -1.20 4.90
CA VAL A 57 -5.41 -2.49 4.75
C VAL A 57 -3.94 -2.24 4.40
N LEU A 58 -3.70 -1.41 3.40
CA LEU A 58 -2.37 -1.20 2.83
C LEU A 58 -1.43 -0.47 3.80
N GLU A 59 -1.92 0.52 4.56
CA GLU A 59 -1.13 1.17 5.61
C GLU A 59 -0.70 0.19 6.71
N VAL A 60 -1.63 -0.67 7.14
CA VAL A 60 -1.35 -1.67 8.18
C VAL A 60 -0.42 -2.77 7.66
N LEU A 61 -0.58 -3.18 6.39
CA LEU A 61 0.34 -4.11 5.72
C LEU A 61 1.74 -3.50 5.60
N LEU A 62 1.87 -2.25 5.15
CA LEU A 62 3.17 -1.60 5.00
C LEU A 62 3.88 -1.49 6.34
N ALA A 63 3.17 -1.04 7.38
CA ALA A 63 3.71 -1.00 8.72
C ALA A 63 4.16 -2.40 9.20
N HIS A 64 3.36 -3.44 8.94
CA HIS A 64 3.73 -4.81 9.28
C HIS A 64 5.01 -5.27 8.54
N LEU A 65 5.09 -5.06 7.22
CA LEU A 65 6.23 -5.45 6.39
C LEU A 65 7.52 -4.73 6.80
N ARG A 66 7.42 -3.49 7.29
CA ARG A 66 8.54 -2.70 7.83
C ARG A 66 8.86 -2.98 9.30
N GLY A 67 8.09 -3.83 9.96
CA GLY A 67 8.25 -4.09 11.40
C GLY A 67 7.81 -2.91 12.29
N GLU A 68 7.05 -1.96 11.74
CA GLU A 68 6.53 -0.81 12.46
C GLU A 68 5.32 -1.17 13.33
N ARG A 69 5.13 -0.41 14.41
CA ARG A 69 3.91 -0.45 15.22
C ARG A 69 2.93 0.57 14.65
N ILE A 70 1.68 0.17 14.44
CA ILE A 70 0.62 1.06 13.95
C ILE A 70 -0.66 0.90 14.78
N ALA A 71 -1.25 2.01 15.19
CA ALA A 71 -2.52 2.10 15.87
C ALA A 71 -3.48 3.04 15.11
N LEU A 72 -4.74 3.09 15.54
CA LEU A 72 -5.75 3.96 14.91
C LEU A 72 -5.32 5.42 14.86
N ARG A 73 -4.68 5.94 15.93
CA ARG A 73 -4.19 7.33 15.96
C ARG A 73 -3.13 7.59 14.88
N ASP A 74 -2.34 6.59 14.54
CA ASP A 74 -1.28 6.71 13.54
C ASP A 74 -1.90 6.74 12.14
N LEU A 75 -2.93 5.93 11.89
CA LEU A 75 -3.74 6.03 10.66
C LEU A 75 -4.37 7.41 10.49
N VAL A 76 -4.92 7.99 11.56
CA VAL A 76 -5.48 9.36 11.54
C VAL A 76 -4.40 10.37 11.15
N SER A 77 -3.21 10.25 11.74
CA SER A 77 -2.09 11.14 11.40
C SER A 77 -1.62 10.97 9.96
N ARG A 78 -1.50 9.73 9.47
CA ARG A 78 -1.05 9.42 8.09
C ARG A 78 -2.08 9.81 7.03
N ALA A 79 -3.35 9.83 7.40
CA ALA A 79 -4.41 10.28 6.51
C ALA A 79 -4.32 11.78 6.19
N GLU A 80 -3.66 12.61 7.02
CA GLU A 80 -3.45 14.05 6.78
C GLU A 80 -4.74 14.80 6.36
N GLY A 81 -5.87 14.46 6.99
CA GLY A 81 -7.17 15.06 6.70
C GLY A 81 -7.92 14.46 5.50
N LEU A 82 -7.35 13.48 4.80
CA LEU A 82 -8.04 12.73 3.74
C LEU A 82 -9.19 11.88 4.30
N LEU A 83 -9.02 11.33 5.51
CA LEU A 83 -10.00 10.51 6.20
C LEU A 83 -10.15 10.97 7.66
N SER A 84 -11.39 11.11 8.11
CA SER A 84 -11.69 11.51 9.49
C SER A 84 -11.48 10.35 10.47
N GLY A 85 -11.18 10.68 11.73
CA GLY A 85 -11.06 9.68 12.81
C GLY A 85 -12.30 8.78 12.97
N PRO A 86 -13.53 9.31 12.97
CA PRO A 86 -14.74 8.50 12.99
C PRO A 86 -14.87 7.55 11.80
N THR A 87 -14.48 7.99 10.59
CA THR A 87 -14.46 7.14 9.40
C THR A 87 -13.46 6.00 9.55
N LEU A 88 -12.22 6.31 9.92
CA LEU A 88 -11.17 5.31 10.13
C LEU A 88 -11.53 4.30 11.22
N SER A 89 -12.12 4.76 12.33
CA SER A 89 -12.60 3.89 13.40
C SER A 89 -13.65 2.89 12.91
N ARG A 90 -14.63 3.36 12.13
CA ARG A 90 -15.69 2.52 11.55
C ARG A 90 -15.13 1.49 10.58
N VAL A 91 -14.23 1.93 9.69
CA VAL A 91 -13.59 1.07 8.68
C VAL A 91 -12.75 -0.01 9.36
N VAL A 92 -11.93 0.35 10.36
CA VAL A 92 -11.14 -0.63 11.11
C VAL A 92 -12.05 -1.66 11.78
N ALA A 93 -13.14 -1.25 12.43
CA ALA A 93 -14.08 -2.16 13.06
C ALA A 93 -14.78 -3.10 12.05
N GLU A 94 -15.06 -2.62 10.84
CA GLU A 94 -15.59 -3.44 9.74
C GLU A 94 -14.56 -4.49 9.29
N MET A 95 -13.32 -4.08 9.09
CA MET A 95 -12.25 -4.98 8.65
C MET A 95 -11.83 -6.02 9.70
N GLU A 96 -11.94 -5.68 10.99
CA GLU A 96 -11.79 -6.66 12.07
C GLU A 96 -12.91 -7.69 12.04
N ARG A 97 -14.16 -7.27 11.80
CA ARG A 97 -15.31 -8.17 11.67
C ARG A 97 -15.15 -9.12 10.48
N ASP A 98 -14.60 -8.62 9.39
CA ASP A 98 -14.38 -9.38 8.16
C ASP A 98 -13.11 -10.26 8.21
N GLY A 99 -12.36 -10.24 9.33
CA GLY A 99 -11.17 -11.06 9.53
C GLY A 99 -9.94 -10.61 8.73
N LEU A 100 -9.94 -9.38 8.22
CA LEU A 100 -8.83 -8.82 7.45
C LEU A 100 -7.76 -8.20 8.35
N LEU A 101 -8.18 -7.63 9.48
CA LEU A 101 -7.30 -7.07 10.50
C LEU A 101 -7.58 -7.67 11.87
N THR A 102 -6.62 -7.52 12.76
CA THR A 102 -6.80 -7.77 14.19
C THR A 102 -6.14 -6.65 14.98
N SER A 103 -6.74 -6.27 16.10
CA SER A 103 -6.11 -5.35 17.05
C SER A 103 -5.82 -6.02 18.39
N LYS A 104 -4.57 -5.89 18.84
CA LYS A 104 -4.11 -6.41 20.14
C LYS A 104 -3.79 -5.27 21.10
N ALA A 105 -4.31 -5.37 22.31
CA ALA A 105 -3.91 -4.47 23.40
C ALA A 105 -2.44 -4.66 23.73
N VAL A 106 -1.75 -3.58 24.05
CA VAL A 106 -0.35 -3.63 24.46
C VAL A 106 -0.28 -3.65 25.99
N PRO A 107 0.28 -4.70 26.61
CA PRO A 107 0.44 -4.76 28.06
C PRO A 107 1.21 -3.53 28.56
N GLY A 108 0.66 -2.85 29.58
CA GLY A 108 1.30 -1.68 30.19
C GLY A 108 1.12 -0.34 29.44
N GLU A 109 0.59 -0.33 28.22
CA GLU A 109 0.35 0.91 27.44
C GLU A 109 -1.14 1.31 27.40
N GLY A 110 -1.83 1.15 28.53
CA GLY A 110 -3.20 1.63 28.74
C GLY A 110 -4.21 1.10 27.71
N ARG A 111 -4.95 2.02 27.06
CA ARG A 111 -5.98 1.70 26.04
C ARG A 111 -5.41 1.55 24.62
N LEU A 112 -4.09 1.52 24.44
CA LEU A 112 -3.49 1.40 23.12
C LEU A 112 -3.77 0.00 22.53
N ARG A 113 -4.29 -0.02 21.30
CA ARG A 113 -4.47 -1.23 20.50
C ARG A 113 -3.67 -1.10 19.21
N LEU A 114 -2.78 -2.06 18.96
CA LEU A 114 -1.98 -2.12 17.74
C LEU A 114 -2.73 -2.94 16.70
N LEU A 115 -2.82 -2.41 15.49
CA LEU A 115 -3.40 -3.06 14.34
C LEU A 115 -2.36 -3.97 13.69
N ARG A 116 -2.81 -5.14 13.23
CA ARG A 116 -2.02 -6.11 12.48
C ARG A 116 -2.86 -6.68 11.35
N PRO A 117 -2.26 -6.98 10.18
CA PRO A 117 -2.93 -7.81 9.19
C PRO A 117 -3.10 -9.22 9.74
N THR A 118 -4.14 -9.92 9.30
CA THR A 118 -4.27 -11.35 9.56
C THR A 118 -3.45 -12.16 8.56
N GLU A 119 -3.19 -13.43 8.89
CA GLU A 119 -2.53 -14.38 7.97
C GLU A 119 -3.29 -14.54 6.65
N GLN A 120 -4.62 -14.39 6.67
CA GLN A 120 -5.43 -14.37 5.45
C GLN A 120 -5.06 -13.19 4.56
N THR A 121 -4.97 -11.99 5.12
CA THR A 121 -4.59 -10.78 4.39
C THR A 121 -3.18 -10.89 3.81
N LEU A 122 -2.23 -11.45 4.57
CA LEU A 122 -0.86 -11.69 4.09
C LEU A 122 -0.84 -12.70 2.92
N ARG A 123 -1.60 -13.80 3.00
CA ARG A 123 -1.72 -14.77 1.90
C ARG A 123 -2.35 -14.17 0.64
N ILE A 124 -3.39 -13.35 0.80
CA ILE A 124 -4.01 -12.64 -0.32
C ILE A 124 -2.98 -11.74 -1.00
N LEU A 125 -2.21 -10.96 -0.23
CA LEU A 125 -1.14 -10.13 -0.77
C LEU A 125 -0.10 -10.96 -1.52
N ALA A 126 0.44 -12.01 -0.89
CA ALA A 126 1.46 -12.86 -1.51
C ALA A 126 0.98 -13.48 -2.83
N SER A 127 -0.28 -13.97 -2.87
CA SER A 127 -0.87 -14.57 -4.07
C SER A 127 -1.07 -13.59 -5.24
N ARG A 128 -1.02 -12.28 -4.96
CA ARG A 128 -1.27 -11.22 -5.94
C ARG A 128 -0.05 -10.33 -6.20
N ALA A 129 0.99 -10.40 -5.37
CA ALA A 129 2.13 -9.51 -5.42
C ALA A 129 2.87 -9.62 -6.77
N GLU A 130 3.10 -10.83 -7.25
CA GLU A 130 3.78 -11.06 -8.53
C GLU A 130 2.97 -10.51 -9.72
N ALA A 131 1.67 -10.85 -9.79
CA ALA A 131 0.78 -10.35 -10.83
C ALA A 131 0.65 -8.82 -10.80
N GLY A 132 0.47 -8.24 -9.61
CA GLY A 132 0.36 -6.78 -9.44
C GLY A 132 1.65 -6.05 -9.82
N PHE A 133 2.82 -6.64 -9.52
CA PHE A 133 4.10 -6.07 -9.95
C PHE A 133 4.29 -6.15 -11.46
N ALA A 134 3.93 -7.28 -12.08
CA ALA A 134 3.99 -7.45 -13.54
C ALA A 134 3.06 -6.46 -14.28
N GLU A 135 1.84 -6.26 -13.78
CA GLU A 135 0.91 -5.25 -14.31
C GLU A 135 1.49 -3.84 -14.22
N PHE A 136 2.10 -3.48 -13.09
CA PHE A 136 2.74 -2.19 -12.91
C PHE A 136 3.91 -2.00 -13.89
N ALA A 137 4.78 -2.99 -14.03
CA ALA A 137 5.91 -2.95 -14.96
C ALA A 137 5.44 -2.76 -16.41
N ALA A 138 4.36 -3.44 -16.81
CA ALA A 138 3.76 -3.28 -18.13
C ALA A 138 3.25 -1.84 -18.38
N ILE A 139 2.59 -1.22 -17.39
CA ILE A 139 2.14 0.17 -17.47
C ILE A 139 3.32 1.14 -17.63
N VAL A 140 4.39 0.94 -16.85
CA VAL A 140 5.60 1.78 -16.93
C VAL A 140 6.24 1.67 -18.31
N HIS A 141 6.46 0.44 -18.81
CA HIS A 141 7.03 0.22 -20.14
C HIS A 141 6.18 0.82 -21.26
N GLN A 142 4.85 0.69 -21.18
CA GLN A 142 3.96 1.32 -22.16
C GLN A 142 4.07 2.85 -22.11
N THR A 143 4.17 3.43 -20.90
CA THR A 143 4.31 4.89 -20.73
C THR A 143 5.64 5.39 -21.28
N GLU A 144 6.74 4.69 -21.01
CA GLU A 144 8.07 4.99 -21.55
C GLU A 144 8.07 4.97 -23.07
N ARG A 145 7.47 3.94 -23.68
CA ARG A 145 7.31 3.85 -25.14
C ARG A 145 6.55 5.04 -25.71
N CYS A 146 5.39 5.38 -25.15
CA CYS A 146 4.62 6.55 -25.59
C CYS A 146 5.41 7.86 -25.49
N MET A 147 6.26 8.02 -24.46
CA MET A 147 7.11 9.21 -24.31
C MET A 147 8.27 9.26 -25.30
N ILE A 148 8.83 8.11 -25.67
CA ILE A 148 9.87 8.02 -26.71
C ILE A 148 9.24 8.36 -28.06
N ASP A 149 8.10 7.75 -28.39
CA ASP A 149 7.37 8.01 -29.64
C ASP A 149 6.93 9.49 -29.74
N ALA A 150 6.53 10.12 -28.63
CA ALA A 150 6.18 11.54 -28.60
C ALA A 150 7.38 12.49 -28.71
N ARG A 151 8.61 12.01 -28.48
CA ARG A 151 9.85 12.78 -28.59
C ARG A 151 10.53 12.65 -29.95
N ASP A 152 10.09 11.72 -30.79
CA ASP A 152 10.65 11.49 -32.12
C ASP A 152 9.61 11.82 -33.23
N PRO A 153 9.44 13.11 -33.60
CA PRO A 153 8.48 13.53 -34.62
C PRO A 153 8.94 13.23 -36.06
N SER A 154 10.00 12.42 -36.25
CA SER A 154 10.68 12.25 -37.54
C SER A 154 9.99 11.32 -38.55
N VAL A 155 8.77 10.82 -38.27
CA VAL A 155 8.04 9.90 -39.18
C VAL A 155 6.86 10.57 -39.92
N GLY A 156 6.70 11.90 -39.78
CA GLY A 156 5.53 12.61 -40.33
C GLY A 156 5.78 13.67 -41.41
N ALA A 157 6.98 13.71 -42.04
CA ALA A 157 7.33 14.79 -42.96
C ALA A 157 7.67 14.34 -44.39
N ASP A 158 7.09 13.23 -44.86
CA ASP A 158 7.11 12.84 -46.28
C ASP A 158 5.71 12.37 -46.72
N LEU A 159 4.82 13.33 -46.98
CA LEU A 159 3.66 13.21 -47.87
C LEU A 159 3.47 14.52 -48.66
#